data_AF-A0A651HR77-F1
#
_entry.id   AF-A0A651HR77-F1
#
_cell.length_a   1.000
_cell.length_b   1.000
_cell.length_c   1.000
_cell.angle_alpha   90.00
_cell.angle_beta   90.00
_cell.angle_gamma   90.00
#
_symmetry.space_group_name_H-M   'P 1'
#
loop_
_entity.id
_entity.type
_entity.pdbx_description
1 polymer ?
#
loop_
_entity_poly.entity_id
_entity_poly.type
_entity_poly.pdbx_seq_one_letter_code
_entity_poly.pdbx_strand_id
1 'polypeptide(L)'
;MVGERVLTDRSGGARPGGANRDGRLTRRWNWLAILGGALVAATGCSDDPTGVSQDELHFQADLEAVSGQLTSLAELEIQGLEAVRRTPPGEAVGRLLLDAGAAAWEADEARAIGHEAAAEGLERAQEAALTRGLLMALGATEAAGVVDRLEAALAHLESRWRGMDRADNAAQEGLREGRRGAERARQALGAGDPATALAEAAQAGDVIRGVDAEVAARRAVSAAEALLERADALAGTDPTPPIARALDRARETCRGAREALEAEEWRRAVAGSAQCAGLSRSVIARLLVGIGPDALAQRAEAMVVRAGDLLERARSAAGGELRPPAARWLQEADELFLAARAHLADGDYRRAIQAAQGSSARSIRVLAVLGSGSG
;
A
#
# COMPACT_ATOMS: atom_id res chain seq x y z
N MET A 1 1.71 59.54 -22.56
CA MET A 1 2.78 59.98 -21.64
C MET A 1 3.19 58.74 -20.85
N VAL A 2 4.12 57.91 -21.31
CA VAL A 2 5.59 58.08 -21.30
C VAL A 2 6.10 58.50 -19.92
N GLY A 3 6.86 57.61 -19.28
CA GLY A 3 7.46 57.79 -17.96
C GLY A 3 8.19 56.55 -17.46
N GLU A 4 9.22 56.14 -18.21
CA GLU A 4 10.24 55.12 -17.87
C GLU A 4 11.22 55.61 -16.78
N ARG A 5 11.69 54.69 -15.93
CA ARG A 5 13.03 54.57 -15.27
C ARG A 5 13.00 53.29 -14.42
N VAL A 6 13.66 52.16 -14.70
CA VAL A 6 15.07 51.81 -15.02
C VAL A 6 16.00 51.75 -13.78
N LEU A 7 16.31 50.49 -13.40
CA LEU A 7 17.56 49.86 -12.89
C LEU A 7 18.21 50.33 -11.57
N THR A 8 18.48 49.40 -10.65
CA THR A 8 19.77 48.66 -10.61
C THR A 8 19.81 47.51 -9.59
N ASP A 9 20.65 46.55 -9.98
CA ASP A 9 21.04 45.25 -9.46
C ASP A 9 21.92 45.30 -8.18
N ARG A 10 21.79 44.30 -7.31
CA ARG A 10 22.94 43.71 -6.59
C ARG A 10 22.62 42.34 -5.98
N SER A 11 23.17 41.34 -6.63
CA SER A 11 23.52 40.01 -6.16
C SER A 11 24.36 40.02 -4.86
N GLY A 12 24.12 39.02 -3.99
CA GLY A 12 24.95 38.71 -2.83
C GLY A 12 24.36 37.52 -2.05
N GLY A 13 24.96 36.34 -2.22
CA GLY A 13 24.42 35.06 -1.75
C GLY A 13 24.65 34.72 -0.28
N ALA A 14 23.85 33.75 0.19
CA ALA A 14 24.20 32.82 1.27
C ALA A 14 23.33 31.55 1.16
N ARG A 15 23.96 30.40 0.90
CA ARG A 15 23.55 29.08 1.44
C ARG A 15 23.94 29.06 2.93
N PRO A 16 23.25 28.34 3.85
CA PRO A 16 23.05 26.88 3.89
C PRO A 16 21.58 26.51 4.24
N GLY A 17 21.04 25.30 4.09
CA GLY A 17 21.54 23.97 4.47
C GLY A 17 20.65 23.43 5.59
N GLY A 18 19.70 22.56 5.25
CA GLY A 18 18.78 21.93 6.20
C GLY A 18 17.99 20.82 5.50
N ALA A 19 18.54 19.62 5.54
CA ALA A 19 18.05 18.45 4.85
C ALA A 19 16.68 17.99 5.38
N ASN A 20 15.63 18.15 4.55
CA ASN A 20 14.36 17.47 4.76
C ASN A 20 14.49 16.04 4.22
N ARG A 21 14.89 15.10 5.09
CA ARG A 21 15.20 13.70 4.77
C ARG A 21 13.97 12.77 4.74
N ASP A 22 12.79 13.22 5.15
CA ASP A 22 11.61 12.34 5.27
C ASP A 22 10.66 12.38 4.06
N GLY A 23 10.85 13.31 3.13
CA GLY A 23 10.00 13.46 1.94
C GLY A 23 10.29 12.52 0.75
N ARG A 24 11.30 11.63 0.86
CA ARG A 24 11.68 10.70 -0.23
C ARG A 24 11.10 9.29 -0.09
N LEU A 25 10.61 8.91 1.09
CA LEU A 25 10.10 7.56 1.34
C LEU A 25 8.65 7.37 0.88
N THR A 26 7.84 8.43 0.81
CA THR A 26 6.44 8.35 0.36
C THR A 26 6.28 8.31 -1.17
N ARG A 27 7.31 8.67 -1.96
CA ARG A 27 7.26 8.56 -3.43
C ARG A 27 7.54 7.15 -3.97
N ARG A 28 7.95 6.22 -3.10
CA ARG A 28 8.35 4.84 -3.48
C ARG A 28 7.24 3.80 -3.34
N TRP A 29 6.00 4.19 -3.07
CA TRP A 29 4.88 3.25 -2.83
C TRP A 29 3.67 3.47 -3.77
N ASN A 30 3.85 4.20 -4.87
CA ASN A 30 2.80 4.49 -5.85
C ASN A 30 2.82 3.43 -6.97
N TRP A 31 2.59 2.14 -6.64
CA TRP A 31 2.87 1.01 -7.57
C TRP A 31 1.66 0.45 -8.31
N LEU A 32 0.42 0.80 -7.93
CA LEU A 32 -0.77 0.33 -8.65
C LEU A 32 -0.95 0.94 -10.05
N ALA A 33 -0.13 1.93 -10.43
CA ALA A 33 -0.10 2.48 -11.79
C ALA A 33 0.93 1.78 -12.72
N ILE A 34 1.78 0.86 -12.22
CA ILE A 34 2.88 0.28 -13.01
C ILE A 34 2.55 -1.11 -13.58
N LEU A 35 1.44 -1.73 -13.18
CA LEU A 35 0.88 -2.88 -13.90
C LEU A 35 0.21 -2.48 -15.24
N GLY A 36 0.08 -1.18 -15.54
CA GLY A 36 -0.48 -0.68 -16.81
C GLY A 36 0.54 -0.15 -17.83
N GLY A 37 1.84 -0.15 -17.54
CA GLY A 37 2.81 0.69 -18.27
C GLY A 37 3.85 -0.01 -19.14
N ALA A 38 4.05 -1.32 -19.03
CA ALA A 38 5.13 -2.01 -19.72
C ALA A 38 4.68 -3.32 -20.36
N LEU A 39 3.63 -3.28 -21.19
CA LEU A 39 3.48 -4.28 -22.26
C LEU A 39 3.94 -3.66 -23.57
N VAL A 40 5.15 -4.04 -23.98
CA VAL A 40 5.72 -3.70 -25.28
C VAL A 40 4.78 -4.23 -26.36
N ALA A 41 4.32 -3.34 -27.24
CA ALA A 41 3.63 -3.71 -28.46
C ALA A 41 4.61 -4.42 -29.40
N ALA A 42 4.64 -5.75 -29.36
CA ALA A 42 5.28 -6.55 -30.39
C ALA A 42 4.30 -6.73 -31.56
N THR A 43 4.19 -5.72 -32.43
CA THR A 43 3.59 -5.89 -33.76
C THR A 43 4.69 -6.21 -34.75
N GLY A 44 5.05 -7.49 -34.83
CA GLY A 44 5.87 -8.04 -35.90
C GLY A 44 5.04 -9.08 -36.65
N CYS A 45 4.45 -8.70 -37.79
CA CYS A 45 3.84 -9.66 -38.69
C CYS A 45 4.94 -10.58 -39.27
N SER A 46 4.86 -11.87 -38.98
CA SER A 46 5.40 -12.89 -39.88
C SER A 46 4.34 -13.98 -40.08
N ASP A 47 3.87 -14.07 -41.31
CA ASP A 47 2.98 -15.11 -41.82
C ASP A 47 3.66 -16.49 -41.70
N ASP A 48 3.22 -17.32 -40.74
CA ASP A 48 3.11 -18.77 -40.91
C ASP A 48 2.20 -19.37 -39.81
N PRO A 49 1.05 -19.97 -40.13
CA PRO A 49 0.20 -20.60 -39.15
C PRO A 49 0.62 -22.08 -38.96
N THR A 50 0.67 -22.55 -37.70
CA THR A 50 0.66 -23.96 -37.25
C THR A 50 1.96 -24.66 -36.81
N GLY A 51 2.88 -23.97 -36.15
CA GLY A 51 3.90 -24.67 -35.35
C GLY A 51 4.45 -23.83 -34.20
N VAL A 52 4.00 -24.07 -32.98
CA VAL A 52 4.75 -23.64 -31.77
C VAL A 52 6.11 -24.32 -31.85
N SER A 53 7.19 -23.55 -31.85
CA SER A 53 8.54 -24.11 -31.95
C SER A 53 8.90 -24.92 -30.69
N GLN A 54 9.78 -25.92 -30.80
CA GLN A 54 10.27 -26.64 -29.61
C GLN A 54 10.92 -25.71 -28.59
N ASP A 55 11.59 -24.65 -29.06
CA ASP A 55 12.21 -23.64 -28.19
C ASP A 55 11.16 -22.85 -27.39
N GLU A 56 9.99 -22.58 -27.97
CA GLU A 56 8.87 -21.87 -27.32
C GLU A 56 8.17 -22.76 -26.29
N LEU A 57 8.02 -24.06 -26.57
CA LEU A 57 7.55 -25.03 -25.59
C LEU A 57 8.53 -25.19 -24.42
N HIS A 58 9.84 -25.21 -24.68
CA HIS A 58 10.86 -25.26 -23.63
C HIS A 58 10.88 -23.98 -22.79
N PHE A 59 10.70 -22.83 -23.44
CA PHE A 59 10.60 -21.55 -22.77
C PHE A 59 9.45 -21.49 -21.78
N GLN A 60 8.23 -21.85 -22.22
CA GLN A 60 7.05 -21.86 -21.37
C GLN A 60 7.20 -22.86 -20.21
N ALA A 61 7.73 -24.06 -20.49
CA ALA A 61 7.97 -25.06 -19.47
C ALA A 61 8.98 -24.59 -18.40
N ASP A 62 10.08 -23.95 -18.80
CA ASP A 62 11.08 -23.41 -17.87
C ASP A 62 10.49 -22.25 -17.04
N LEU A 63 9.69 -21.38 -17.66
CA LEU A 63 9.03 -20.28 -16.96
C LEU A 63 7.98 -20.80 -15.97
N GLU A 64 7.18 -21.78 -16.35
CA GLU A 64 6.18 -22.37 -15.47
C GLU A 64 6.81 -23.12 -14.29
N ALA A 65 7.91 -23.85 -14.53
CA ALA A 65 8.67 -24.53 -13.49
C ALA A 65 9.22 -23.55 -12.44
N VAL A 66 9.72 -22.38 -12.88
CA VAL A 66 10.23 -21.34 -11.99
C VAL A 66 9.11 -20.50 -11.37
N SER A 67 8.00 -20.28 -12.08
CA SER A 67 6.85 -19.50 -11.62
C SER A 67 6.29 -19.99 -10.29
N GLY A 68 6.29 -21.32 -10.07
CA GLY A 68 5.88 -21.91 -8.78
C GLY A 68 6.85 -21.66 -7.62
N GLN A 69 8.09 -21.25 -7.89
CA GLN A 69 9.11 -20.93 -6.87
C GLN A 69 9.12 -19.43 -6.52
N LEU A 70 8.63 -18.58 -7.42
CA LEU A 70 8.57 -17.14 -7.26
C LEU A 70 7.36 -16.75 -6.41
N THR A 71 7.60 -16.25 -5.21
CA THR A 71 6.52 -15.81 -4.31
C THR A 71 5.92 -14.48 -4.77
N SER A 72 4.60 -14.41 -4.85
CA SER A 72 3.83 -13.20 -5.17
C SER A 72 3.60 -12.34 -3.93
N LEU A 73 3.26 -11.07 -4.13
CA LEU A 73 2.94 -10.16 -3.03
C LEU A 73 1.76 -10.67 -2.20
N ALA A 74 0.71 -11.16 -2.86
CA ALA A 74 -0.48 -11.71 -2.21
C ALA A 74 -0.16 -12.94 -1.35
N GLU A 75 0.70 -13.85 -1.82
CA GLU A 75 1.14 -15.00 -1.01
C GLU A 75 1.93 -14.56 0.23
N LEU A 76 2.80 -13.55 0.10
CA LEU A 76 3.51 -12.99 1.25
C LEU A 76 2.56 -12.30 2.24
N GLU A 77 1.54 -11.58 1.76
CA GLU A 77 0.52 -10.98 2.61
C GLU A 77 -0.27 -12.05 3.38
N ILE A 78 -0.63 -13.15 2.73
CA ILE A 78 -1.28 -14.30 3.38
C ILE A 78 -0.37 -14.90 4.46
N GLN A 79 0.91 -15.11 4.16
CA GLN A 79 1.87 -15.61 5.15
C GLN A 79 2.04 -14.63 6.33
N GLY A 80 2.11 -13.34 6.04
CA GLY A 80 2.20 -12.27 7.05
C GLY A 80 0.96 -12.22 7.94
N LEU A 81 -0.23 -12.40 7.36
CA LEU A 81 -1.48 -12.48 8.10
C LEU A 81 -1.47 -13.66 9.07
N GLU A 82 -1.02 -14.83 8.61
CA GLU A 82 -0.88 -16.01 9.46
C GLU A 82 0.18 -15.82 10.57
N ALA A 83 1.26 -15.09 10.29
CA ALA A 83 2.27 -14.75 11.29
C ALA A 83 1.68 -13.86 12.40
N VAL A 84 0.95 -12.80 12.03
CA VAL A 84 0.24 -11.90 12.97
C VAL A 84 -0.81 -12.63 13.79
N ARG A 85 -1.49 -13.62 13.21
CA ARG A 85 -2.50 -14.42 13.93
C ARG A 85 -1.87 -15.37 14.96
N ARG A 86 -0.69 -15.91 14.68
CA ARG A 86 0.00 -16.84 15.58
C ARG A 86 0.73 -16.13 16.71
N THR A 87 1.30 -14.97 16.41
CA THR A 87 2.11 -14.21 17.37
C THR A 87 1.63 -12.77 17.38
N PRO A 88 1.33 -12.19 18.56
CA PRO A 88 0.96 -10.79 18.66
C PRO A 88 2.01 -9.92 17.96
N PRO A 89 1.59 -8.98 17.10
CA PRO A 89 2.52 -8.15 16.37
C PRO A 89 3.27 -7.23 17.33
N GLY A 90 4.56 -7.00 17.08
CA GLY A 90 5.31 -5.95 17.76
C GLY A 90 4.74 -4.55 17.45
N GLU A 91 5.08 -3.55 18.26
CA GLU A 91 4.50 -2.19 18.21
C GLU A 91 4.47 -1.59 16.80
N ALA A 92 5.57 -1.69 16.06
CA ALA A 92 5.68 -1.13 14.71
C ALA A 92 4.71 -1.78 13.71
N VAL A 93 4.55 -3.11 13.78
CA VAL A 93 3.62 -3.86 12.93
C VAL A 93 2.18 -3.54 13.35
N GLY A 94 1.88 -3.58 14.65
CA GLY A 94 0.56 -3.26 15.18
C GLY A 94 0.08 -1.87 14.73
N ARG A 95 0.95 -0.86 14.80
CA ARG A 95 0.63 0.49 14.33
C ARG A 95 0.25 0.53 12.84
N LEU A 96 1.01 -0.13 11.97
CA LEU A 96 0.72 -0.17 10.54
C LEU A 96 -0.62 -0.84 10.23
N LEU A 97 -0.92 -1.96 10.91
CA LEU A 97 -2.21 -2.65 10.73
C LEU A 97 -3.39 -1.81 11.24
N LEU A 98 -3.19 -1.08 12.34
CA LEU A 98 -4.21 -0.15 12.85
C LEU A 98 -4.44 1.03 11.90
N ASP A 99 -3.37 1.59 11.33
CA ASP A 99 -3.46 2.69 10.36
C ASP A 99 -4.12 2.22 9.06
N ALA A 100 -3.86 0.98 8.63
CA ALA A 100 -4.52 0.38 7.49
C ALA A 100 -6.04 0.29 7.68
N GLY A 101 -6.50 -0.26 8.80
CA GLY A 101 -7.95 -0.37 9.02
C GLY A 101 -8.62 0.97 9.29
N ALA A 102 -7.93 1.95 9.89
CA ALA A 102 -8.43 3.32 10.00
C ALA A 102 -8.67 3.95 8.63
N ALA A 103 -7.68 3.87 7.74
CA ALA A 103 -7.82 4.36 6.36
C ALA A 103 -8.92 3.61 5.59
N ALA A 104 -9.09 2.29 5.82
CA ALA A 104 -10.16 1.49 5.22
C ALA A 104 -11.57 2.00 5.59
N TRP A 105 -11.73 2.47 6.83
CA TRP A 105 -12.97 3.01 7.35
C TRP A 105 -13.23 4.43 6.84
N GLU A 106 -12.22 5.30 6.92
CA GLU A 106 -12.32 6.66 6.40
C GLU A 106 -12.63 6.68 4.89
N ALA A 107 -12.12 5.70 4.14
CA ALA A 107 -12.44 5.55 2.71
C ALA A 107 -13.93 5.28 2.48
N ASP A 108 -14.57 4.42 3.28
CA ASP A 108 -16.00 4.15 3.19
C ASP A 108 -16.84 5.37 3.56
N GLU A 109 -16.44 6.09 4.61
CA GLU A 109 -17.11 7.34 5.00
C GLU A 109 -17.01 8.38 3.88
N ALA A 110 -15.83 8.55 3.29
CA ALA A 110 -15.61 9.45 2.17
C ALA A 110 -16.51 9.09 0.97
N ARG A 111 -16.67 7.79 0.64
CA ARG A 111 -17.62 7.36 -0.40
C ARG A 111 -19.07 7.63 -0.04
N ALA A 112 -19.45 7.36 1.22
CA ALA A 112 -20.82 7.56 1.67
C ALA A 112 -21.28 9.02 1.54
N ILE A 113 -20.36 9.98 1.61
CA ILE A 113 -20.62 11.41 1.44
C ILE A 113 -20.24 11.94 0.03
N GLY A 114 -19.90 11.07 -0.92
CA GLY A 114 -19.63 11.42 -2.33
C GLY A 114 -18.23 11.99 -2.62
N HIS A 115 -17.26 11.79 -1.73
CA HIS A 115 -15.87 12.23 -1.90
C HIS A 115 -14.96 11.11 -2.46
N GLU A 116 -15.21 10.70 -3.71
CA GLU A 116 -14.50 9.56 -4.35
C GLU A 116 -12.97 9.72 -4.38
N ALA A 117 -12.45 10.89 -4.77
CA ALA A 117 -11.00 11.11 -4.84
C ALA A 117 -10.30 10.99 -3.47
N ALA A 118 -11.01 11.36 -2.39
CA ALA A 118 -10.50 11.19 -1.03
C ALA A 118 -10.52 9.70 -0.65
N ALA A 119 -11.59 8.98 -0.98
CA ALA A 119 -11.69 7.54 -0.77
C ALA A 119 -10.56 6.79 -1.48
N GLU A 120 -10.31 7.07 -2.76
CA GLU A 120 -9.20 6.47 -3.53
C GLU A 120 -7.82 6.77 -2.92
N GLY A 121 -7.64 7.95 -2.33
CA GLY A 121 -6.41 8.30 -1.61
C GLY A 121 -6.23 7.48 -0.33
N LEU A 122 -7.32 7.29 0.41
CA LEU A 122 -7.35 6.52 1.65
C LEU A 122 -7.19 5.02 1.41
N GLU A 123 -7.77 4.47 0.33
CA GLU A 123 -7.58 3.07 -0.05
C GLU A 123 -6.12 2.76 -0.39
N ARG A 124 -5.46 3.63 -1.15
CA ARG A 124 -4.02 3.47 -1.43
C ARG A 124 -3.19 3.53 -0.16
N ALA A 125 -3.53 4.42 0.77
CA ALA A 125 -2.85 4.50 2.06
C ALA A 125 -3.10 3.23 2.91
N GLN A 126 -4.33 2.71 2.90
CA GLN A 126 -4.73 1.49 3.57
C GLN A 126 -3.99 0.27 3.03
N GLU A 127 -3.92 0.11 1.71
CA GLU A 127 -3.18 -0.98 1.08
C GLU A 127 -1.70 -0.91 1.42
N ALA A 128 -1.07 0.27 1.27
CA ALA A 128 0.34 0.45 1.59
C ALA A 128 0.66 0.13 3.05
N ALA A 129 -0.18 0.58 3.99
CA ALA A 129 0.00 0.31 5.41
C ALA A 129 -0.21 -1.18 5.74
N LEU A 130 -1.24 -1.81 5.17
CA LEU A 130 -1.53 -3.23 5.36
C LEU A 130 -0.38 -4.09 4.84
N THR A 131 -0.03 -3.93 3.56
CA THR A 131 1.05 -4.69 2.91
C THR A 131 2.34 -4.53 3.70
N ARG A 132 2.73 -3.29 4.06
CA ARG A 132 3.96 -3.08 4.84
C ARG A 132 3.91 -3.77 6.19
N GLY A 133 2.79 -3.67 6.91
CA GLY A 133 2.61 -4.33 8.21
C GLY A 133 2.75 -5.85 8.11
N LEU A 134 2.09 -6.48 7.13
CA LEU A 134 2.12 -7.92 6.91
C LEU A 134 3.53 -8.41 6.49
N LEU A 135 4.20 -7.70 5.59
CA LEU A 135 5.57 -8.04 5.20
C LEU A 135 6.57 -7.86 6.36
N MET A 136 6.39 -6.82 7.18
CA MET A 136 7.22 -6.65 8.39
C MET A 136 7.02 -7.79 9.40
N ALA A 137 5.82 -8.37 9.48
CA ALA A 137 5.53 -9.49 10.38
C ALA A 137 6.28 -10.78 10.01
N LEU A 138 6.68 -10.95 8.75
CA LEU A 138 7.47 -12.11 8.29
C LEU A 138 8.93 -12.06 8.75
N GLY A 139 9.48 -10.85 8.94
CA GLY A 139 10.83 -10.65 9.44
C GLY A 139 11.95 -10.98 8.44
N ALA A 140 13.19 -10.83 8.91
CA ALA A 140 14.38 -10.90 8.06
C ALA A 140 14.74 -12.30 7.55
N THR A 141 14.46 -13.35 8.34
CA THR A 141 14.75 -14.73 7.94
C THR A 141 13.93 -15.15 6.73
N GLU A 142 12.62 -14.87 6.73
CA GLU A 142 11.78 -15.16 5.57
C GLU A 142 12.17 -14.29 4.37
N ALA A 143 12.46 -13.00 4.60
CA ALA A 143 12.94 -12.10 3.56
C ALA A 143 14.21 -12.63 2.86
N ALA A 144 15.18 -13.14 3.63
CA ALA A 144 16.37 -13.77 3.07
C ALA A 144 16.02 -15.00 2.21
N GLY A 145 15.16 -15.88 2.72
CA GLY A 145 14.72 -17.08 1.99
C GLY A 145 14.00 -16.77 0.67
N VAL A 146 13.14 -15.74 0.66
CA VAL A 146 12.45 -15.30 -0.56
C VAL A 146 13.43 -14.71 -1.58
N VAL A 147 14.37 -13.88 -1.14
CA VAL A 147 15.41 -13.29 -2.02
C VAL A 147 16.31 -14.38 -2.61
N ASP A 148 16.73 -15.36 -1.81
CA ASP A 148 17.57 -16.46 -2.29
C ASP A 148 16.84 -17.33 -3.32
N ARG A 149 15.54 -17.60 -3.12
CA ARG A 149 14.70 -18.33 -4.10
C ARG A 149 14.58 -17.55 -5.42
N LEU A 150 14.37 -16.25 -5.36
CA LEU A 150 14.31 -15.38 -6.55
C LEU A 150 15.64 -15.40 -7.34
N GLU A 151 16.77 -15.27 -6.65
CA GLU A 151 18.08 -15.30 -7.32
C GLU A 151 18.38 -16.67 -7.95
N ALA A 152 18.02 -17.76 -7.27
CA ALA A 152 18.15 -19.11 -7.82
C ALA A 152 17.26 -19.31 -9.07
N ALA A 153 16.02 -18.82 -9.02
CA ALA A 153 15.10 -18.80 -10.15
C ALA A 153 15.66 -18.02 -11.36
N LEU A 154 16.18 -16.82 -11.13
CA LEU A 154 16.83 -16.01 -12.18
C LEU A 154 18.05 -16.72 -12.78
N ALA A 155 18.93 -17.27 -11.94
CA ALA A 155 20.10 -18.01 -12.41
C ALA A 155 19.71 -19.24 -13.25
N HIS A 156 18.62 -19.93 -12.88
CA HIS A 156 18.08 -21.03 -13.66
C HIS A 156 17.61 -20.56 -15.04
N LEU A 157 16.74 -19.55 -15.10
CA LEU A 157 16.22 -19.02 -16.37
C LEU A 157 17.35 -18.48 -17.27
N GLU A 158 18.32 -17.76 -16.69
CA GLU A 158 19.47 -17.24 -17.43
C GLU A 158 20.34 -18.36 -18.02
N SER A 159 20.53 -19.46 -17.29
CA SER A 159 21.27 -20.61 -17.81
C SER A 159 20.53 -21.32 -18.94
N ARG A 160 19.20 -21.39 -18.85
CA ARG A 160 18.35 -22.12 -19.81
C ARG A 160 18.13 -21.33 -21.09
N TRP A 161 17.95 -20.01 -20.98
CA TRP A 161 17.69 -19.13 -22.12
C TRP A 161 18.97 -18.61 -22.79
N ARG A 162 20.15 -18.99 -22.28
CA ARG A 162 21.44 -18.61 -22.87
C ARG A 162 21.58 -19.25 -24.25
N GLY A 163 21.69 -18.40 -25.28
CA GLY A 163 21.91 -18.86 -26.66
C GLY A 163 20.63 -19.29 -27.39
N MET A 164 19.45 -19.06 -26.81
CA MET A 164 18.21 -19.11 -27.57
C MET A 164 18.11 -17.87 -28.46
N ASP A 165 18.22 -18.07 -29.78
CA ASP A 165 18.17 -16.99 -30.80
C ASP A 165 16.86 -16.18 -30.79
N ARG A 166 15.80 -16.73 -30.15
CA ARG A 166 14.48 -16.10 -29.95
C ARG A 166 14.04 -16.04 -28.49
N ALA A 167 14.94 -15.89 -27.53
CA ALA A 167 14.50 -15.29 -26.27
C ALA A 167 14.09 -13.85 -26.61
N ASP A 168 12.81 -13.64 -26.89
CA ASP A 168 12.26 -12.38 -27.35
C ASP A 168 12.77 -11.22 -26.50
N ASN A 169 12.90 -10.04 -27.10
CA ASN A 169 13.34 -8.83 -26.38
C ASN A 169 12.57 -8.61 -25.07
N ALA A 170 11.30 -9.03 -25.01
CA ALA A 170 10.46 -9.02 -23.82
C ALA A 170 10.98 -9.96 -22.71
N ALA A 171 11.35 -11.20 -23.04
CA ALA A 171 11.90 -12.17 -22.08
C ALA A 171 13.26 -11.71 -21.54
N GLN A 172 14.13 -11.21 -22.43
CA GLN A 172 15.43 -10.66 -22.04
C GLN A 172 15.29 -9.41 -21.17
N GLU A 173 14.36 -8.51 -21.49
CA GLU A 173 14.08 -7.35 -20.63
C GLU A 173 13.46 -7.75 -19.29
N GLY A 174 12.55 -8.75 -19.30
CA GLY A 174 11.99 -9.33 -18.08
C GLY A 174 13.07 -9.89 -17.14
N LEU A 175 14.04 -10.64 -17.68
CA LEU A 175 15.19 -11.11 -16.88
C LEU A 175 16.04 -9.96 -16.34
N ARG A 176 16.33 -8.94 -17.16
CA ARG A 176 17.11 -7.78 -16.72
C ARG A 176 16.41 -7.01 -15.61
N GLU A 177 15.12 -6.75 -15.74
CA GLU A 177 14.36 -6.04 -14.70
C GLU A 177 14.17 -6.92 -13.46
N GLY A 178 13.96 -8.24 -13.63
CA GLY A 178 13.97 -9.21 -12.54
C GLY A 178 15.29 -9.17 -11.75
N ARG A 179 16.43 -9.12 -12.44
CA ARG A 179 17.76 -8.99 -11.82
C ARG A 179 17.91 -7.66 -11.06
N ARG A 180 17.51 -6.54 -11.66
CA ARG A 180 17.52 -5.25 -10.96
C ARG A 180 16.64 -5.29 -9.71
N GLY A 181 15.48 -5.94 -9.77
CA GLY A 181 14.61 -6.16 -8.62
C GLY A 181 15.25 -7.02 -7.53
N ALA A 182 15.90 -8.12 -7.90
CA ALA A 182 16.66 -8.95 -6.97
C ALA A 182 17.80 -8.18 -6.29
N GLU A 183 18.55 -7.36 -7.04
CA GLU A 183 19.58 -6.48 -6.50
C GLU A 183 19.01 -5.47 -5.51
N ARG A 184 17.88 -4.82 -5.83
CA ARG A 184 17.18 -3.91 -4.91
C ARG A 184 16.70 -4.62 -3.65
N ALA A 185 16.18 -5.84 -3.78
CA ALA A 185 15.74 -6.65 -2.65
C ALA A 185 16.92 -7.02 -1.73
N ARG A 186 18.04 -7.46 -2.30
CA ARG A 186 19.27 -7.80 -1.56
C ARG A 186 19.86 -6.57 -0.86
N GLN A 187 19.85 -5.41 -1.51
CA GLN A 187 20.26 -4.14 -0.89
C GLN A 187 19.37 -3.75 0.29
N ALA A 188 18.05 -3.86 0.15
CA ALA A 188 17.11 -3.54 1.23
C ALA A 188 17.29 -4.48 2.42
N LEU A 189 17.52 -5.78 2.16
CA LEU A 189 17.82 -6.76 3.19
C LEU A 189 19.12 -6.43 3.93
N GLY A 190 20.19 -6.08 3.22
CA GLY A 190 21.46 -5.63 3.80
C GLY A 190 21.35 -4.33 4.61
N ALA A 191 20.36 -3.49 4.30
CA ALA A 191 20.04 -2.28 5.06
C ALA A 191 19.12 -2.53 6.27
N GLY A 192 18.69 -3.77 6.50
CA GLY A 192 17.78 -4.12 7.59
C GLY A 192 16.33 -3.72 7.36
N ASP A 193 15.89 -3.54 6.10
CA ASP A 193 14.48 -3.34 5.74
C ASP A 193 13.90 -4.59 5.05
N PRO A 194 13.52 -5.63 5.83
CA PRO A 194 13.03 -6.88 5.27
C PRO A 194 11.69 -6.73 4.55
N ALA A 195 10.85 -5.77 4.93
CA ALA A 195 9.58 -5.54 4.26
C ALA A 195 9.78 -4.97 2.85
N THR A 196 10.71 -4.03 2.68
CA THR A 196 11.08 -3.57 1.34
C THR A 196 11.79 -4.66 0.54
N ALA A 197 12.65 -5.48 1.17
CA ALA A 197 13.27 -6.61 0.48
C ALA A 197 12.24 -7.59 -0.10
N LEU A 198 11.23 -7.95 0.70
CA LEU A 198 10.12 -8.82 0.28
C LEU A 198 9.28 -8.21 -0.85
N ALA A 199 8.97 -6.92 -0.75
CA ALA A 199 8.19 -6.23 -1.79
C ALA A 199 8.94 -6.19 -3.14
N GLU A 200 10.22 -5.84 -3.12
CA GLU A 200 11.07 -5.80 -4.31
C GLU A 200 11.26 -7.21 -4.91
N ALA A 201 11.40 -8.24 -4.06
CA ALA A 201 11.53 -9.62 -4.52
C ALA A 201 10.23 -10.15 -5.15
N ALA A 202 9.07 -9.87 -4.55
CA ALA A 202 7.77 -10.23 -5.12
C ALA A 202 7.53 -9.52 -6.46
N GLN A 203 7.87 -8.23 -6.54
CA GLN A 203 7.75 -7.46 -7.78
C GLN A 203 8.65 -8.03 -8.89
N ALA A 204 9.89 -8.39 -8.56
CA ALA A 204 10.79 -9.05 -9.51
C ALA A 204 10.20 -10.40 -9.99
N GLY A 205 9.61 -11.17 -9.08
CA GLY A 205 8.90 -12.40 -9.42
C GLY A 205 7.72 -12.17 -10.37
N ASP A 206 6.92 -11.13 -10.11
CA ASP A 206 5.78 -10.76 -10.97
C ASP A 206 6.24 -10.31 -12.37
N VAL A 207 7.36 -9.57 -12.47
CA VAL A 207 7.95 -9.19 -13.76
C VAL A 207 8.41 -10.41 -14.55
N ILE A 208 9.05 -11.38 -13.90
CA ILE A 208 9.49 -12.62 -14.54
C ILE A 208 8.26 -13.41 -15.03
N ARG A 209 7.22 -13.57 -14.20
CA ARG A 209 5.98 -14.24 -14.60
C ARG A 209 5.27 -13.51 -15.74
N GLY A 210 5.29 -12.17 -15.74
CA GLY A 210 4.68 -11.32 -16.76
C GLY A 210 5.26 -11.44 -18.15
N VAL A 211 6.35 -12.19 -18.31
CA VAL A 211 6.89 -12.57 -19.62
C VAL A 211 5.92 -13.49 -20.38
N ASP A 212 5.13 -14.31 -19.67
CA ASP A 212 4.01 -15.07 -20.24
C ASP A 212 2.68 -14.60 -19.63
N ALA A 213 1.81 -14.08 -20.49
CA ALA A 213 0.55 -13.46 -20.06
C ALA A 213 -0.43 -14.46 -19.44
N GLU A 214 -0.43 -15.71 -19.91
CA GLU A 214 -1.31 -16.75 -19.40
C GLU A 214 -0.85 -17.17 -17.99
N VAL A 215 0.45 -17.45 -17.82
CA VAL A 215 1.04 -17.80 -16.52
C VAL A 215 0.80 -16.68 -15.50
N ALA A 216 1.02 -15.42 -15.91
CA ALA A 216 0.76 -14.28 -15.05
C ALA A 216 -0.72 -14.17 -14.65
N ALA A 217 -1.65 -14.34 -15.59
CA ALA A 217 -3.09 -14.27 -15.32
C ALA A 217 -3.56 -15.41 -14.39
N ARG A 218 -3.14 -16.66 -14.65
CA ARG A 218 -3.48 -17.82 -13.81
C ARG A 218 -3.03 -17.60 -12.36
N ARG A 219 -1.80 -17.10 -12.17
CA ARG A 219 -1.23 -16.82 -10.84
C ARG A 219 -1.93 -15.64 -10.15
N ALA A 220 -2.23 -14.57 -10.88
CA ALA A 220 -2.94 -13.41 -10.33
C ALA A 220 -4.34 -13.78 -9.83
N VAL A 221 -5.10 -14.55 -10.61
CA VAL A 221 -6.45 -15.03 -10.24
C VAL A 221 -6.36 -15.92 -9.00
N SER A 222 -5.49 -16.93 -9.01
CA SER A 222 -5.33 -17.85 -7.88
C SER A 222 -4.95 -17.11 -6.59
N ALA A 223 -4.04 -16.13 -6.66
CA ALA A 223 -3.60 -15.38 -5.49
C ALA A 223 -4.68 -14.42 -4.95
N ALA A 224 -5.46 -13.78 -5.84
CA ALA A 224 -6.59 -12.93 -5.44
C ALA A 224 -7.71 -13.74 -4.76
N GLU A 225 -8.00 -14.93 -5.28
CA GLU A 225 -8.97 -15.85 -4.67
C GLU A 225 -8.52 -16.35 -3.30
N ALA A 226 -7.24 -16.66 -3.14
CA ALA A 226 -6.68 -17.05 -1.85
C ALA A 226 -6.77 -15.90 -0.82
N LEU A 227 -6.56 -14.65 -1.24
CA LEU A 227 -6.79 -13.49 -0.37
C LEU A 227 -8.26 -13.35 0.04
N LEU A 228 -9.18 -13.55 -0.90
CA LEU A 228 -10.62 -13.54 -0.63
C LEU A 228 -11.02 -14.64 0.36
N GLU A 229 -10.51 -15.87 0.18
CA GLU A 229 -10.74 -16.98 1.11
C GLU A 229 -10.26 -16.63 2.52
N ARG A 230 -9.11 -15.97 2.65
CA ARG A 230 -8.60 -15.51 3.95
C ARG A 230 -9.46 -14.39 4.55
N ALA A 231 -9.95 -13.48 3.73
CA ALA A 231 -10.88 -12.44 4.17
C ALA A 231 -12.20 -13.07 4.70
N ASP A 232 -12.76 -14.03 3.98
CA ASP A 232 -13.95 -14.79 4.39
C ASP A 232 -13.72 -15.56 5.70
N ALA A 233 -12.59 -16.28 5.80
CA ALA A 233 -12.23 -17.01 7.00
C ALA A 233 -12.04 -16.09 8.22
N LEU A 234 -11.51 -14.89 8.02
CA LEU A 234 -11.35 -13.90 9.08
C LEU A 234 -12.68 -13.26 9.49
N ALA A 235 -13.62 -13.10 8.55
CA ALA A 235 -14.93 -12.52 8.81
C ALA A 235 -15.85 -13.47 9.59
N GLY A 236 -15.65 -14.78 9.46
CA GLY A 236 -16.44 -15.80 10.15
C GLY A 236 -17.83 -15.99 9.54
N THR A 237 -18.72 -16.67 10.29
CA THR A 237 -20.04 -17.08 9.79
C THR A 237 -21.11 -15.99 9.81
N ASP A 238 -20.93 -14.93 10.60
CA ASP A 238 -21.89 -13.83 10.74
C ASP A 238 -21.19 -12.47 10.65
N PRO A 239 -20.69 -12.10 9.45
CA PRO A 239 -20.06 -10.81 9.26
C PRO A 239 -21.07 -9.67 9.39
N THR A 240 -20.65 -8.55 9.98
CA THR A 240 -21.47 -7.33 10.01
C THR A 240 -21.90 -6.93 8.58
N PRO A 241 -23.08 -6.29 8.39
CA PRO A 241 -23.58 -5.94 7.06
C PRO A 241 -22.60 -5.16 6.16
N PRO A 242 -21.76 -4.22 6.67
CA PRO A 242 -20.74 -3.57 5.86
C PRO A 242 -19.66 -4.53 5.34
N ILE A 243 -19.18 -5.45 6.20
CA ILE A 243 -18.18 -6.45 5.83
C ILE A 243 -18.77 -7.46 4.83
N ALA A 244 -20.01 -7.92 5.07
CA ALA A 244 -20.72 -8.80 4.16
C ALA A 244 -20.82 -8.20 2.75
N ARG A 245 -21.26 -6.94 2.62
CA ARG A 245 -21.33 -6.24 1.33
C ARG A 245 -19.98 -6.09 0.64
N ALA A 246 -18.91 -5.84 1.40
CA ALA A 246 -17.56 -5.72 0.85
C ALA A 246 -17.05 -7.07 0.32
N LEU A 247 -17.29 -8.15 1.07
CA LEU A 247 -17.00 -9.52 0.64
C LEU A 247 -17.78 -9.92 -0.60
N ASP A 248 -19.07 -9.58 -0.68
CA ASP A 248 -19.88 -9.87 -1.87
C ASP A 248 -19.34 -9.17 -3.13
N ARG A 249 -18.92 -7.90 -3.02
CA ARG A 249 -18.25 -7.19 -4.13
C ARG A 249 -16.92 -7.83 -4.50
N ALA A 250 -16.13 -8.27 -3.52
CA ALA A 250 -14.86 -8.95 -3.76
C ALA A 250 -15.09 -10.28 -4.50
N ARG A 251 -16.09 -11.07 -4.07
CA ARG A 251 -16.51 -12.31 -4.74
C ARG A 251 -16.96 -12.07 -6.18
N GLU A 252 -17.78 -11.06 -6.42
CA GLU A 252 -18.23 -10.70 -7.76
C GLU A 252 -17.04 -10.33 -8.67
N THR A 253 -16.10 -9.55 -8.15
CA THR A 253 -14.89 -9.14 -8.88
C THR A 253 -13.98 -10.32 -9.18
N CYS A 254 -13.74 -11.21 -8.20
CA CYS A 254 -12.94 -12.42 -8.39
C CYS A 254 -13.59 -13.36 -9.42
N ARG A 255 -14.92 -13.52 -9.38
CA ARG A 255 -15.67 -14.29 -10.37
C ARG A 255 -15.47 -13.71 -11.77
N GLY A 256 -15.58 -12.39 -11.95
CA GLY A 256 -15.31 -11.74 -13.24
C GLY A 256 -13.87 -11.92 -13.73
N ALA A 257 -12.89 -11.92 -12.82
CA ALA A 257 -11.50 -12.20 -13.16
C ALA A 257 -11.28 -13.65 -13.64
N ARG A 258 -11.95 -14.61 -13.00
CA ARG A 258 -11.95 -16.02 -13.40
C ARG A 258 -12.64 -16.24 -14.74
N GLU A 259 -13.81 -15.63 -14.95
CA GLU A 259 -14.52 -15.68 -16.24
C GLU A 259 -13.64 -15.10 -17.37
N ALA A 260 -12.91 -14.01 -17.11
CA ALA A 260 -11.95 -13.46 -18.07
C ALA A 260 -10.76 -14.40 -18.33
N LEU A 261 -10.29 -15.12 -17.31
CA LEU A 261 -9.23 -16.13 -17.46
C LEU A 261 -9.70 -17.31 -18.32
N GLU A 262 -10.91 -17.82 -18.08
CA GLU A 262 -11.51 -18.90 -18.87
C GLU A 262 -11.78 -18.50 -20.32
N ALA A 263 -12.02 -17.20 -20.57
CA ALA A 263 -12.17 -16.62 -21.89
C ALA A 263 -10.84 -16.21 -22.57
N GLU A 264 -9.70 -16.55 -21.98
CA GLU A 264 -8.36 -16.22 -22.49
C GLU A 264 -8.08 -14.69 -22.57
N GLU A 265 -8.87 -13.88 -21.86
CA GLU A 265 -8.72 -12.42 -21.77
C GLU A 265 -7.69 -12.03 -20.70
N TRP A 266 -6.42 -12.45 -20.88
CA TRP A 266 -5.36 -12.39 -19.85
C TRP A 266 -5.19 -11.04 -19.15
N ARG A 267 -5.20 -9.93 -19.91
CA ARG A 267 -5.08 -8.58 -19.35
C ARG A 267 -6.26 -8.22 -18.45
N ARG A 268 -7.47 -8.62 -18.86
CA ARG A 268 -8.69 -8.37 -18.09
C ARG A 268 -8.73 -9.25 -16.85
N ALA A 269 -8.29 -10.50 -16.95
CA ALA A 269 -8.12 -11.38 -15.80
C ALA A 269 -7.19 -10.74 -14.75
N VAL A 270 -5.98 -10.29 -15.14
CA VAL A 270 -5.04 -9.62 -14.24
C VAL A 270 -5.64 -8.35 -13.61
N ALA A 271 -6.29 -7.50 -14.39
CA ALA A 271 -6.93 -6.29 -13.88
C ALA A 271 -8.05 -6.59 -12.88
N GLY A 272 -8.91 -7.58 -13.19
CA GLY A 272 -9.96 -8.05 -12.28
C GLY A 272 -9.40 -8.67 -11.00
N SER A 273 -8.31 -9.44 -11.10
CA SER A 273 -7.61 -10.00 -9.93
C SER A 273 -7.05 -8.91 -9.02
N ALA A 274 -6.47 -7.85 -9.59
CA ALA A 274 -5.98 -6.72 -8.81
C ALA A 274 -7.12 -6.02 -8.05
N GLN A 275 -8.26 -5.81 -8.70
CA GLN A 275 -9.45 -5.24 -8.07
C GLN A 275 -10.00 -6.16 -6.96
N CYS A 276 -10.07 -7.47 -7.19
CA CYS A 276 -10.51 -8.42 -6.17
C CYS A 276 -9.57 -8.45 -4.95
N ALA A 277 -8.25 -8.45 -5.20
CA ALA A 277 -7.25 -8.42 -4.15
C ALA A 277 -7.32 -7.13 -3.33
N GLY A 278 -7.52 -5.97 -3.96
CA GLY A 278 -7.71 -4.68 -3.26
C GLY A 278 -8.92 -4.69 -2.33
N LEU A 279 -10.07 -5.18 -2.82
CA LEU A 279 -11.28 -5.31 -2.00
C LEU A 279 -11.07 -6.30 -0.83
N SER A 280 -10.41 -7.43 -1.08
CA SER A 280 -10.10 -8.43 -0.05
C SER A 280 -9.15 -7.88 1.02
N ARG A 281 -8.12 -7.12 0.62
CA ARG A 281 -7.23 -6.40 1.53
C ARG A 281 -7.98 -5.39 2.39
N SER A 282 -8.90 -4.64 1.80
CA SER A 282 -9.72 -3.68 2.53
C SER A 282 -10.55 -4.37 3.63
N VAL A 283 -11.16 -5.52 3.31
CA VAL A 283 -11.86 -6.34 4.32
C VAL A 283 -10.90 -6.82 5.41
N ILE A 284 -9.74 -7.37 5.04
CA ILE A 284 -8.72 -7.82 5.99
C ILE A 284 -8.29 -6.68 6.91
N ALA A 285 -7.98 -5.50 6.37
CA ALA A 285 -7.57 -4.33 7.15
C ALA A 285 -8.65 -3.91 8.18
N ARG A 286 -9.93 -3.93 7.79
CA ARG A 286 -11.06 -3.62 8.69
C ARG A 286 -11.18 -4.65 9.82
N LEU A 287 -11.01 -5.92 9.50
CA LEU A 287 -11.11 -7.02 10.45
C LEU A 287 -9.90 -7.11 11.38
N LEU A 288 -8.71 -6.73 10.91
CA LEU A 288 -7.48 -6.66 11.73
C LEU A 288 -7.57 -5.56 12.80
N VAL A 289 -8.26 -4.45 12.53
CA VAL A 289 -8.62 -3.45 13.55
C VAL A 289 -9.67 -3.97 14.54
N GLY A 290 -10.39 -5.03 14.17
CA GLY A 290 -11.32 -5.77 15.03
C GLY A 290 -10.67 -6.85 15.89
N ILE A 291 -9.34 -7.03 15.86
CA ILE A 291 -8.63 -7.93 16.77
C ILE A 291 -8.46 -7.21 18.13
N GLY A 292 -9.56 -7.19 18.90
CA GLY A 292 -9.63 -6.81 20.31
C GLY A 292 -10.43 -5.51 20.57
N PRO A 293 -11.55 -5.53 21.34
CA PRO A 293 -12.21 -4.31 21.82
C PRO A 293 -11.27 -3.40 22.63
N ASP A 294 -10.23 -3.99 23.24
CA ASP A 294 -9.21 -3.27 24.00
C ASP A 294 -8.28 -2.43 23.11
N ALA A 295 -8.01 -2.84 21.87
CA ALA A 295 -7.09 -2.13 20.98
C ALA A 295 -7.69 -0.82 20.44
N LEU A 296 -8.99 -0.83 20.12
CA LEU A 296 -9.72 0.37 19.71
C LEU A 296 -9.91 1.33 20.88
N ALA A 297 -10.19 0.79 22.08
CA ALA A 297 -10.24 1.56 23.31
C ALA A 297 -8.89 2.23 23.60
N GLN A 298 -7.79 1.47 23.62
CA GLN A 298 -6.44 2.00 23.84
C GLN A 298 -6.04 3.05 22.79
N ARG A 299 -6.42 2.87 21.53
CA ARG A 299 -6.17 3.87 20.48
C ARG A 299 -6.99 5.13 20.71
N ALA A 300 -8.26 5.00 21.06
CA ALA A 300 -9.10 6.14 21.39
C ALA A 300 -8.57 6.90 22.61
N GLU A 301 -8.16 6.19 23.67
CA GLU A 301 -7.51 6.76 24.84
C GLU A 301 -6.24 7.53 24.46
N ALA A 302 -5.31 6.89 23.74
CA ALA A 302 -4.05 7.52 23.33
C ALA A 302 -4.27 8.75 22.43
N MET A 303 -5.24 8.69 21.52
CA MET A 303 -5.59 9.82 20.65
C MET A 303 -6.21 10.97 21.42
N VAL A 304 -7.09 10.69 22.38
CA VAL A 304 -7.68 11.71 23.26
C VAL A 304 -6.60 12.35 24.13
N VAL A 305 -5.71 11.57 24.74
CA VAL A 305 -4.57 12.11 25.52
C VAL A 305 -3.72 13.06 24.68
N ARG A 306 -3.31 12.62 23.48
CA ARG A 306 -2.49 13.43 22.57
C ARG A 306 -3.20 14.71 22.12
N ALA A 307 -4.50 14.64 21.83
CA ALA A 307 -5.29 15.81 21.47
C ALA A 307 -5.33 16.83 22.62
N GLY A 308 -5.48 16.35 23.87
CA GLY A 308 -5.40 17.17 25.07
C GLY A 308 -4.05 17.88 25.22
N ASP A 309 -2.94 17.16 25.05
CA ASP A 309 -1.60 17.74 25.12
C ASP A 309 -1.38 18.84 24.07
N LEU A 310 -1.84 18.62 22.83
CA LEU A 310 -1.76 19.61 21.76
C LEU A 310 -2.62 20.85 22.03
N LEU A 311 -3.83 20.66 22.54
CA LEU A 311 -4.73 21.74 22.92
C LEU A 311 -4.15 22.58 24.07
N GLU A 312 -3.60 21.93 25.08
CA GLU A 312 -2.99 22.63 26.23
C GLU A 312 -1.75 23.44 25.82
N ARG A 313 -0.93 22.88 24.93
CA ARG A 313 0.17 23.63 24.30
C ARG A 313 -0.32 24.82 23.50
N ALA A 314 -1.39 24.67 22.73
CA ALA A 314 -1.97 25.76 21.95
C ALA A 314 -2.52 26.88 22.86
N ARG A 315 -3.19 26.53 23.96
CA ARG A 315 -3.66 27.49 25.00
C ARG A 315 -2.51 28.23 25.67
N SER A 316 -1.49 27.48 26.09
CA SER A 316 -0.30 28.05 26.73
C SER A 316 0.42 29.02 25.80
N ALA A 317 0.54 28.66 24.51
CA ALA A 317 1.15 29.52 23.50
C ALA A 317 0.29 30.76 23.16
N ALA A 318 -1.04 30.65 23.28
CA ALA A 318 -1.94 31.76 22.98
C ALA A 318 -1.71 32.95 23.91
N GLY A 319 -1.48 32.72 25.21
CA GLY A 319 -0.91 33.67 26.18
C GLY A 319 -1.53 35.07 26.33
N GLY A 320 -2.53 35.45 25.52
CA GLY A 320 -3.04 36.80 25.32
C GLY A 320 -4.13 36.88 24.23
N GLU A 321 -4.36 38.08 23.69
CA GLU A 321 -5.44 38.34 22.71
C GLU A 321 -5.15 37.67 21.36
N LEU A 322 -5.83 36.55 21.11
CA LEU A 322 -5.76 35.84 19.83
C LEU A 322 -6.48 36.64 18.73
N ARG A 323 -5.88 36.65 17.53
CA ARG A 323 -6.60 37.13 16.34
C ARG A 323 -7.88 36.30 16.13
N PRO A 324 -8.98 36.89 15.64
CA PRO A 324 -10.28 36.22 15.56
C PRO A 324 -10.28 34.83 14.90
N PRO A 325 -9.52 34.56 13.81
CA PRO A 325 -9.46 33.23 13.22
C PRO A 325 -8.82 32.18 14.15
N ALA A 326 -7.76 32.55 14.87
CA ALA A 326 -7.07 31.65 15.79
C ALA A 326 -7.90 31.42 17.07
N ALA A 327 -8.59 32.45 17.55
CA ALA A 327 -9.53 32.32 18.67
C ALA A 327 -10.65 31.32 18.35
N ARG A 328 -11.25 31.43 17.15
CA ARG A 328 -12.29 30.51 16.68
C ARG A 328 -11.78 29.07 16.55
N TRP A 329 -10.60 28.86 15.96
CA TRP A 329 -10.04 27.51 15.86
C TRP A 329 -9.72 26.91 17.22
N LEU A 330 -9.25 27.71 18.18
CA LEU A 330 -8.99 27.23 19.53
C LEU A 330 -10.28 26.82 20.25
N GLN A 331 -11.36 27.58 20.06
CA GLN A 331 -12.69 27.22 20.58
C GLN A 331 -13.21 25.92 19.95
N GLU A 332 -13.18 25.81 18.62
CA GLU A 332 -13.61 24.59 17.92
C GLU A 332 -12.74 23.37 18.30
N ALA A 333 -11.45 23.58 18.60
CA ALA A 333 -10.58 22.52 19.09
C ALA A 333 -11.00 22.01 20.47
N ASP A 334 -11.43 22.90 21.36
CA ASP A 334 -11.91 22.55 22.69
C ASP A 334 -13.25 21.80 22.65
N GLU A 335 -14.20 22.28 21.86
CA GLU A 335 -15.50 21.63 21.66
C GLU A 335 -15.32 20.19 21.15
N LEU A 336 -14.42 19.98 20.18
CA LEU A 336 -14.09 18.66 19.66
C LEU A 336 -13.34 17.79 20.67
N PHE A 337 -12.47 18.37 21.50
CA PHE A 337 -11.79 17.61 22.55
C PHE A 337 -12.78 17.12 23.63
N LEU A 338 -13.73 17.97 24.02
CA LEU A 338 -14.80 17.59 24.96
C LEU A 338 -15.69 16.50 24.38
N ALA A 339 -16.08 16.62 23.10
CA ALA A 339 -16.82 15.56 22.40
C ALA A 339 -16.02 14.25 22.35
N ALA A 340 -14.70 14.32 22.09
CA ALA A 340 -13.83 13.15 22.07
C ALA A 340 -13.80 12.41 23.41
N ARG A 341 -13.72 13.15 24.52
CA ARG A 341 -13.77 12.58 25.87
C ARG A 341 -15.14 11.98 26.21
N ALA A 342 -16.23 12.63 25.80
CA ALA A 342 -17.58 12.11 25.99
C ALA A 342 -17.77 10.78 25.25
N HIS A 343 -17.41 10.74 23.96
CA HIS A 343 -17.48 9.51 23.17
C HIS A 343 -16.58 8.39 23.73
N LEU A 344 -15.39 8.73 24.24
CA LEU A 344 -14.51 7.76 24.87
C LEU A 344 -15.16 7.15 26.12
N ALA A 345 -15.78 7.98 26.97
CA ALA A 345 -16.47 7.52 28.18
C ALA A 345 -17.70 6.66 27.86
N ASP A 346 -18.39 6.95 26.75
CA ASP A 346 -19.55 6.19 26.27
C ASP A 346 -19.15 4.87 25.57
N GLY A 347 -17.85 4.59 25.43
CA GLY A 347 -17.34 3.43 24.67
C GLY A 347 -17.49 3.58 23.16
N ASP A 348 -17.87 4.76 22.67
CA ASP A 348 -17.91 5.10 21.24
C ASP A 348 -16.51 5.51 20.77
N TYR A 349 -15.60 4.55 20.80
CA TYR A 349 -14.18 4.76 20.52
C TYR A 349 -13.91 5.36 19.14
N ARG A 350 -14.79 5.14 18.16
CA ARG A 350 -14.65 5.70 16.81
C ARG A 350 -14.94 7.19 16.78
N ARG A 351 -16.09 7.61 17.34
CA ARG A 351 -16.38 9.05 17.46
C ARG A 351 -15.40 9.76 18.37
N ALA A 352 -14.86 9.07 19.38
CA ALA A 352 -13.77 9.58 20.20
C ALA A 352 -12.52 9.91 19.38
N ILE A 353 -12.07 8.97 18.54
CA ILE A 353 -10.90 9.17 17.66
C ILE A 353 -11.13 10.32 16.67
N GLN A 354 -12.28 10.35 16.00
CA GLN A 354 -12.60 11.37 15.00
C GLN A 354 -12.62 12.78 15.61
N ALA A 355 -13.28 12.95 16.76
CA ALA A 355 -13.31 14.22 17.47
C ALA A 355 -11.91 14.62 18.00
N ALA A 356 -11.11 13.66 18.48
CA ALA A 356 -9.73 13.91 18.92
C ALA A 356 -8.81 14.37 17.77
N GLN A 357 -8.94 13.79 16.58
CA GLN A 357 -8.23 14.23 15.37
C GLN A 357 -8.66 15.65 14.97
N GLY A 358 -9.97 15.92 14.97
CA GLY A 358 -10.53 17.22 14.65
C GLY A 358 -10.05 18.33 15.59
N SER A 359 -9.92 18.02 16.89
CA SER A 359 -9.31 18.89 17.89
C SER A 359 -7.83 19.12 17.60
N SER A 360 -7.05 18.04 17.44
CA SER A 360 -5.61 18.09 17.17
C SER A 360 -5.26 18.96 15.95
N ALA A 361 -6.00 18.80 14.85
CA ALA A 361 -5.78 19.56 13.62
C ALA A 361 -5.94 21.07 13.82
N ARG A 362 -6.93 21.50 14.62
CA ARG A 362 -7.18 22.91 14.93
C ARG A 362 -6.14 23.46 15.90
N SER A 363 -5.76 22.70 16.92
CA SER A 363 -4.68 23.05 17.84
C SER A 363 -3.35 23.28 17.09
N ILE A 364 -3.03 22.42 16.11
CA ILE A 364 -1.85 22.60 15.26
C ILE A 364 -1.93 23.88 14.42
N ARG A 365 -3.11 24.22 13.85
CA ARG A 365 -3.30 25.48 13.10
C ARG A 365 -3.07 26.71 13.98
N VAL A 366 -3.57 26.69 15.22
CA VAL A 366 -3.34 27.77 16.20
C VAL A 366 -1.84 27.92 16.48
N LEU A 367 -1.15 26.82 16.79
CA LEU A 367 0.30 26.82 17.02
C LEU A 367 1.09 27.34 15.80
N ALA A 368 0.69 26.98 14.58
CA ALA A 368 1.33 27.44 13.35
C ALA A 368 1.19 28.96 13.17
N VAL A 369 0.00 29.52 13.40
CA VAL A 369 -0.21 30.98 13.32
C VAL A 369 0.62 31.72 14.37
N LEU A 370 0.67 31.20 15.60
CA LEU A 370 1.41 31.83 16.69
C LEU A 370 2.93 31.77 16.46
N GLY A 371 3.45 30.65 15.95
CA GLY A 371 4.87 30.50 15.63
C GLY A 371 5.34 31.30 14.40
N SER A 372 4.42 31.71 13.53
CA SER A 372 4.72 32.54 12.35
C SER A 372 4.86 34.04 12.65
N GLY A 373 4.46 34.48 13.85
CA GLY A 373 4.47 35.89 14.27
C GLY A 373 5.66 36.32 15.11
N SER A 374 6.57 35.40 15.46
CA SER A 374 7.73 35.62 16.33
C SER A 374 9.07 35.72 15.57
N GLY A 375 9.02 36.01 14.26
CA GLY A 375 10.18 36.12 13.36
C GLY A 375 10.31 37.49 12.72
#